data_AF-A0A1X7HPS7-F1
#
_entry.id   AF-A0A1X7HPS7-F1
#
_cell.length_a   1.000
_cell.length_b   1.000
_cell.length_c   1.000
_cell.angle_alpha   90.00
_cell.angle_beta   90.00
_cell.angle_gamma   90.00
#
_symmetry.space_group_name_H-M   'P 1'
#
loop_
_entity.id
_entity.type
_entity.pdbx_description
1 polymer ?
#
loop_
_entity_poly.entity_id
_entity_poly.type
_entity_poly.pdbx_seq_one_letter_code
_entity_poly.pdbx_strand_id
1 'polypeptide(L)'
;MAPNRKDNKQYFFTVEGETEKWYLDWLEAEINAVLDANPASNIKVSIKSKVEKNPLKYAKSLPIISKVEVTHLFDYESHEPVHVKQFLETLDLLKEANSIKGKQIKYRLGDSNLTFELWMAMHKSNFNAYTEHRFHYLRLLFY
;
A
#
# COMPACT_ATOMS: atom_id res chain seq x y z
N MET A 1 11.89 35.79 -8.74
CA MET A 1 11.28 34.65 -9.46
C MET A 1 10.31 33.97 -8.51
N ALA A 2 9.02 33.86 -8.86
CA ALA A 2 8.08 33.07 -8.05
C ALA A 2 8.46 31.59 -8.16
N PRO A 3 8.44 30.80 -7.07
CA PRO A 3 8.73 29.38 -7.15
C PRO A 3 7.70 28.72 -8.09
N ASN A 4 8.19 27.98 -9.08
CA ASN A 4 7.34 27.25 -10.01
C ASN A 4 6.54 26.21 -9.20
N ARG A 5 5.21 26.31 -9.22
CA ARG A 5 4.35 25.44 -8.41
C ARG A 5 4.34 24.05 -9.04
N LYS A 6 4.92 23.07 -8.36
CA LYS A 6 4.89 21.66 -8.78
C LYS A 6 3.48 21.09 -8.71
N ASP A 7 3.11 20.28 -9.69
CA ASP A 7 1.87 19.51 -9.73
C ASP A 7 1.94 18.38 -8.71
N ASN A 8 0.98 18.35 -7.78
CA ASN A 8 0.95 17.33 -6.72
C ASN A 8 0.11 16.13 -7.15
N LYS A 9 0.76 14.98 -7.35
CA LYS A 9 0.10 13.69 -7.57
C LYS A 9 -0.14 13.00 -6.23
N GLN A 10 -1.41 12.91 -5.85
CA GLN A 10 -1.84 12.31 -4.60
C GLN A 10 -2.30 10.87 -4.82
N TYR A 11 -1.81 9.96 -3.98
CA TYR A 11 -2.23 8.56 -3.94
C TYR A 11 -2.78 8.24 -2.55
N PHE A 12 -3.88 7.49 -2.48
CA PHE A 12 -4.53 7.17 -1.22
C PHE A 12 -4.44 5.69 -0.93
N PHE A 13 -4.02 5.35 0.29
CA PHE A 13 -3.86 3.98 0.74
C PHE A 13 -4.53 3.77 2.09
N THR A 14 -5.12 2.61 2.27
CA THR A 14 -5.37 2.03 3.60
C THR A 14 -4.52 0.80 3.76
N VAL A 15 -3.97 0.61 4.94
CA VAL A 15 -3.05 -0.48 5.26
C VAL A 15 -3.47 -1.17 6.56
N GLU A 16 -3.06 -2.41 6.74
CA GLU A 16 -3.41 -3.19 7.93
C GLU A 16 -2.55 -2.89 9.15
N GLY A 17 -1.29 -2.52 8.93
CA GLY A 17 -0.29 -2.29 9.97
C GLY A 17 0.53 -1.01 9.78
N GLU A 18 1.39 -0.75 10.76
CA GLU A 18 2.33 0.38 10.73
C GLU A 18 3.50 0.11 9.78
N THR A 19 3.87 -1.15 9.53
CA THR A 19 4.98 -1.50 8.65
C THR A 19 4.75 -1.02 7.22
N GLU A 20 3.58 -1.31 6.65
CA GLU A 20 3.22 -0.86 5.30
C GLU A 20 3.14 0.66 5.24
N LYS A 21 2.62 1.28 6.31
CA LYS A 21 2.57 2.74 6.40
C LYS A 21 3.97 3.34 6.33
N TRP A 22 4.91 2.82 7.12
CA TRP A 22 6.30 3.30 7.14
C TRP A 22 6.98 3.08 5.80
N TYR A 23 6.72 1.94 5.14
CA TYR A 23 7.23 1.71 3.79
C TYR A 23 6.70 2.76 2.80
N LEU A 24 5.40 3.04 2.82
CA LEU A 24 4.80 4.04 1.93
C LEU A 24 5.33 5.45 2.21
N ASP A 25 5.55 5.80 3.48
CA ASP A 25 6.14 7.08 3.86
C ASP A 25 7.60 7.19 3.38
N TRP A 26 8.38 6.12 3.52
CA TRP A 26 9.75 6.05 2.99
C TRP A 26 9.76 6.14 1.46
N LEU A 27 8.85 5.44 0.77
CA LEU A 27 8.73 5.44 -0.68
C LEU A 27 8.37 6.85 -1.21
N GLU A 28 7.47 7.57 -0.53
CA GLU A 28 7.18 8.98 -0.86
C GLU A 28 8.45 9.84 -0.80
N ALA A 29 9.24 9.70 0.27
CA ALA A 29 10.49 10.44 0.44
C ALA A 29 11.50 10.10 -0.67
N GLU A 30 11.69 8.81 -0.98
CA GLU A 30 12.64 8.36 -1.99
C GLU A 30 12.26 8.86 -3.40
N ILE A 31 10.97 8.74 -3.77
CA ILE A 31 10.48 9.24 -5.05
C ILE A 31 10.70 10.75 -5.15
N ASN A 32 10.32 11.51 -4.12
CA ASN A 32 10.47 12.95 -4.13
C ASN A 32 11.95 13.39 -4.15
N ALA A 33 12.86 12.66 -3.49
CA ALA A 33 14.29 12.92 -3.57
C ALA A 33 14.82 12.81 -5.00
N VAL A 34 14.43 11.76 -5.73
CA VAL A 34 14.79 11.57 -7.15
C VAL A 34 14.18 12.67 -8.03
N LEU A 35 12.91 13.03 -7.79
CA LEU A 35 12.24 14.10 -8.54
C LEU A 35 12.91 15.47 -8.28
N ASP A 36 13.24 15.78 -7.04
CA ASP A 36 13.88 17.05 -6.67
C ASP A 36 15.30 17.17 -7.23
N ALA A 37 16.02 16.05 -7.39
CA ALA A 37 17.31 16.00 -8.06
C ALA A 37 17.22 16.22 -9.58
N ASN A 38 16.03 16.06 -10.19
CA ASN A 38 15.81 16.28 -11.61
C ASN A 38 15.22 17.69 -11.89
N PRO A 39 16.00 18.62 -12.48
CA PRO A 39 15.55 20.01 -12.72
C PRO A 39 14.38 20.15 -13.70
N ALA A 40 14.13 19.13 -14.53
CA ALA A 40 12.99 19.10 -15.45
C ALA A 40 11.69 18.61 -14.76
N SER A 41 11.77 18.11 -13.53
CA SER A 41 10.60 17.62 -12.81
C SER A 41 9.78 18.78 -12.25
N ASN A 42 8.51 18.83 -12.64
CA ASN A 42 7.54 19.74 -12.05
C ASN A 42 6.47 18.97 -11.26
N ILE A 43 6.80 17.78 -10.77
CA ILE A 43 5.88 16.88 -10.08
C ILE A 43 6.33 16.73 -8.63
N LYS A 44 5.35 16.70 -7.73
CA LYS A 44 5.52 16.23 -6.35
C LYS A 44 4.57 15.07 -6.12
N VAL A 45 5.04 14.04 -5.42
CA VAL A 45 4.20 12.90 -5.02
C VAL A 45 3.80 13.07 -3.56
N SER A 46 2.55 12.74 -3.24
CA SER A 46 2.10 12.60 -1.85
C SER A 46 1.29 11.33 -1.67
N ILE A 47 1.72 10.49 -0.74
CA ILE A 47 1.08 9.23 -0.41
C ILE A 47 0.32 9.42 0.91
N LYS A 48 -1.01 9.32 0.85
CA LYS A 48 -1.90 9.40 2.01
C LYS A 48 -2.23 7.99 2.47
N SER A 49 -1.35 7.42 3.28
CA SER A 49 -1.52 6.12 3.93
C SER A 49 -2.24 6.27 5.27
N LYS A 50 -3.21 5.40 5.55
CA LYS A 50 -3.89 5.31 6.86
C LYS A 50 -3.95 3.86 7.32
N VAL A 51 -3.57 3.61 8.58
CA VAL A 51 -3.78 2.31 9.22
C VAL A 51 -5.26 2.15 9.53
N GLU A 52 -5.95 1.36 8.71
CA GLU A 52 -7.38 1.07 8.83
C GLU A 52 -7.69 -0.24 8.09
N LYS A 53 -7.81 -1.31 8.86
CA LYS A 53 -8.14 -2.66 8.37
C LYS A 53 -9.52 -2.74 7.71
N ASN A 54 -10.45 -1.86 8.09
CA ASN A 54 -11.79 -1.87 7.53
C ASN A 54 -11.92 -0.82 6.41
N PRO A 55 -11.86 -1.21 5.12
CA PRO A 55 -11.92 -0.27 4.01
C PRO A 55 -13.25 0.48 3.94
N LEU A 56 -14.35 -0.15 4.38
CA LEU A 56 -15.68 0.46 4.43
C LEU A 56 -15.74 1.60 5.46
N LYS A 57 -15.13 1.41 6.64
CA LYS A 57 -15.05 2.46 7.68
C LYS A 57 -14.27 3.67 7.16
N TYR A 58 -13.15 3.44 6.48
CA TYR A 58 -12.41 4.53 5.84
C TYR A 58 -13.24 5.26 4.78
N ALA A 59 -13.87 4.52 3.87
CA ALA A 59 -14.70 5.08 2.81
C ALA A 59 -15.85 5.94 3.36
N LYS A 60 -16.48 5.53 4.46
CA LYS A 60 -17.51 6.30 5.16
C LYS A 60 -16.96 7.57 5.80
N SER A 61 -15.73 7.55 6.31
CA SER A 61 -15.10 8.70 6.98
C SER A 61 -14.63 9.81 6.03
N LEU A 62 -14.36 9.50 4.75
CA LEU A 62 -13.82 10.48 3.81
C LEU A 62 -14.88 11.56 3.44
N PRO A 63 -14.57 12.86 3.61
CA PRO A 63 -15.42 13.95 3.12
C PRO A 63 -15.15 14.15 1.63
N ILE A 64 -15.83 13.38 0.78
CA ILE A 64 -15.51 13.31 -0.65
C ILE A 64 -16.40 14.23 -1.46
N ILE A 65 -15.77 15.21 -2.10
CA ILE A 65 -16.40 16.14 -3.05
C ILE A 65 -16.06 15.73 -4.51
N SER A 66 -14.97 14.97 -4.73
CA SER A 66 -14.45 14.59 -6.05
C SER A 66 -14.13 13.10 -6.15
N LYS A 67 -13.90 12.58 -7.36
CA LYS A 67 -13.54 11.17 -7.57
C LYS A 67 -12.18 10.85 -6.92
N VAL A 68 -12.15 9.89 -5.99
CA VAL A 68 -10.93 9.44 -5.31
C VAL A 68 -10.72 7.95 -5.56
N GLU A 69 -9.50 7.59 -5.94
CA GLU A 69 -9.05 6.20 -6.04
C GLU A 69 -8.21 5.84 -4.81
N VAL A 70 -8.60 4.78 -4.10
CA VAL A 70 -7.94 4.32 -2.87
C VAL A 70 -7.50 2.87 -3.08
N THR A 71 -6.28 2.53 -2.69
CA THR A 71 -5.80 1.15 -2.67
C THR A 71 -5.78 0.63 -1.23
N HIS A 72 -6.49 -0.47 -0.97
CA HIS A 72 -6.38 -1.21 0.29
C HIS A 72 -5.23 -2.20 0.18
N LEU A 73 -4.16 -2.00 0.92
CA LEU A 73 -3.05 -2.93 1.01
C LEU A 73 -3.35 -3.95 2.11
N PHE A 74 -3.50 -5.21 1.72
CA PHE A 74 -3.87 -6.33 2.57
C PHE A 74 -2.73 -7.35 2.67
N ASP A 75 -2.45 -7.86 3.87
CA ASP A 75 -1.43 -8.88 4.07
C ASP A 75 -2.02 -10.30 3.93
N TYR A 76 -1.77 -10.93 2.78
CA TYR A 76 -2.19 -12.31 2.55
C TYR A 76 -1.04 -13.27 2.85
N GLU A 77 -0.96 -13.70 4.10
CA GLU A 77 0.18 -14.48 4.59
C GLU A 77 0.21 -15.95 4.11
N SER A 78 -0.95 -16.60 3.95
CA SER A 78 -1.02 -18.02 3.56
C SER A 78 -2.44 -18.47 3.16
N HIS A 79 -2.55 -19.71 2.69
CA HIS A 79 -3.82 -20.38 2.42
C HIS A 79 -4.48 -21.04 3.65
N GLU A 80 -4.02 -20.75 4.87
CA GLU A 80 -4.70 -21.26 6.05
C GLU A 80 -6.14 -20.70 6.12
N PRO A 81 -7.11 -21.48 6.63
CA PRO A 81 -8.52 -21.09 6.62
C PRO A 81 -8.80 -19.71 7.24
N VAL A 82 -8.02 -19.29 8.23
CA VAL A 82 -8.14 -17.99 8.89
C VAL A 82 -7.81 -16.83 7.93
N HIS A 83 -6.72 -16.92 7.17
CA HIS A 83 -6.28 -15.87 6.25
C HIS A 83 -7.18 -15.82 5.00
N VAL A 84 -7.61 -16.98 4.50
CA VAL A 84 -8.60 -17.06 3.40
C VAL A 84 -9.91 -16.39 3.82
N LYS A 85 -10.38 -16.67 5.04
CA LYS A 85 -11.61 -16.06 5.55
C LYS A 85 -11.47 -14.54 5.68
N GLN A 86 -10.39 -14.05 6.29
CA GLN A 86 -10.12 -12.61 6.41
C GLN A 86 -10.06 -11.92 5.05
N PHE A 87 -9.39 -12.54 4.08
CA PHE A 87 -9.31 -12.02 2.71
C PHE A 87 -10.69 -11.89 2.04
N LEU A 88 -11.52 -12.93 2.14
CA LEU A 88 -12.88 -12.91 1.58
C LEU A 88 -13.75 -11.84 2.27
N GLU A 89 -13.66 -11.71 3.59
CA GLU A 89 -14.37 -10.66 4.34
C GLU A 89 -13.92 -9.26 3.89
N THR A 90 -12.62 -9.04 3.69
CA THR A 90 -12.08 -7.79 3.16
C THR A 90 -12.57 -7.51 1.74
N LEU A 91 -12.63 -8.51 0.87
CA LEU A 91 -13.19 -8.37 -0.48
C LEU A 91 -14.67 -7.93 -0.46
N ASP A 92 -15.47 -8.49 0.44
CA ASP A 92 -16.88 -8.11 0.58
C ASP A 92 -17.01 -6.68 1.10
N LEU A 93 -16.20 -6.29 2.09
CA LEU A 93 -16.14 -4.90 2.56
C LEU A 93 -15.70 -3.91 1.46
N LEU A 94 -14.79 -4.32 0.57
CA LEU A 94 -14.36 -3.51 -0.58
C LEU A 94 -15.48 -3.34 -1.61
N LYS A 95 -16.26 -4.39 -1.89
CA LYS A 95 -17.45 -4.29 -2.75
C LYS A 95 -18.48 -3.34 -2.16
N GLU A 96 -18.73 -3.44 -0.85
CA GLU A 96 -19.62 -2.52 -0.16
C GLU A 96 -19.11 -1.08 -0.19
N ALA A 97 -17.81 -0.86 0.03
CA ALA A 97 -17.18 0.46 -0.01
C ALA A 97 -17.31 1.12 -1.39
N ASN A 98 -17.16 0.34 -2.46
CA ASN A 98 -17.38 0.78 -3.84
C ASN A 98 -18.85 1.02 -4.19
N SER A 99 -19.79 0.47 -3.42
CA SER A 99 -21.23 0.59 -3.65
C SER A 99 -21.90 1.70 -2.84
N ILE A 100 -21.13 2.49 -2.07
CA ILE A 100 -21.67 3.60 -1.27
C ILE A 100 -22.29 4.65 -2.19
N LYS A 101 -23.62 4.80 -2.12
CA LYS A 101 -24.37 5.82 -2.85
C LYS A 101 -23.95 7.22 -2.41
N GLY A 102 -23.74 8.12 -3.37
CA GLY A 102 -23.39 9.51 -3.12
C GLY A 102 -21.91 9.79 -2.91
N LYS A 103 -21.04 8.78 -2.90
CA LYS A 103 -19.57 8.97 -2.89
C LYS A 103 -18.94 8.42 -4.16
N GLN A 104 -18.05 9.20 -4.77
CA GLN A 104 -17.29 8.77 -5.95
C GLN A 104 -15.95 8.13 -5.53
N ILE A 105 -16.01 7.01 -4.80
CA ILE A 105 -14.82 6.26 -4.39
C ILE A 105 -14.62 5.09 -5.33
N LYS A 106 -13.38 4.90 -5.80
CA LYS A 106 -12.94 3.66 -6.41
C LYS A 106 -11.89 3.01 -5.51
N TYR A 107 -12.30 2.00 -4.76
CA TYR A 107 -11.43 1.16 -3.96
C TYR A 107 -10.85 0.04 -4.82
N ARG A 108 -9.53 -0.12 -4.77
CA ARG A 108 -8.80 -1.26 -5.32
C ARG A 108 -8.21 -2.08 -4.21
N LEU A 109 -8.07 -3.37 -4.48
CA LEU A 109 -7.26 -4.26 -3.67
C LEU A 109 -5.81 -4.15 -4.16
N GLY A 110 -4.87 -4.01 -3.23
CA GLY A 110 -3.47 -4.37 -3.40
C GLY A 110 -3.14 -5.42 -2.36
N ASP A 111 -2.45 -6.48 -2.75
CA ASP A 111 -1.97 -7.50 -1.83
C ASP A 111 -0.48 -7.30 -1.57
N SER A 112 -0.11 -7.23 -0.29
CA SER A 112 1.25 -7.56 0.14
C SER A 112 1.22 -9.03 0.52
N ASN A 113 1.97 -9.83 -0.22
CA ASN A 113 2.29 -11.19 0.18
C ASN A 113 3.51 -11.10 1.12
N LEU A 114 3.74 -12.07 2.01
CA LEU A 114 4.97 -12.25 2.80
C LEU A 114 6.28 -12.01 2.00
N THR A 115 6.23 -12.20 0.69
CA THR A 115 7.20 -11.82 -0.33
C THR A 115 7.59 -10.35 -0.26
N PHE A 116 6.79 -9.45 0.29
CA PHE A 116 7.10 -8.03 0.39
C PHE A 116 8.09 -7.73 1.51
N GLU A 117 7.79 -8.12 2.76
CA GLU A 117 8.74 -8.01 3.87
C GLU A 117 10.01 -8.81 3.61
N LEU A 118 9.83 -10.00 3.05
CA LEU A 118 10.92 -10.84 2.62
C LEU A 118 11.70 -10.25 1.46
N TRP A 119 11.07 -9.63 0.46
CA TRP A 119 11.76 -8.97 -0.64
C TRP A 119 12.57 -7.79 -0.11
N MET A 120 12.05 -7.02 0.84
CA MET A 120 12.83 -5.99 1.52
C MET A 120 14.04 -6.59 2.26
N ALA A 121 13.86 -7.72 2.95
CA ALA A 121 14.97 -8.43 3.61
C ALA A 121 15.98 -8.97 2.60
N MET A 122 15.53 -9.64 1.54
CA MET A 122 16.35 -10.23 0.45
C MET A 122 17.11 -9.17 -0.35
N HIS A 123 16.50 -8.02 -0.64
CA HIS A 123 17.12 -6.91 -1.36
C HIS A 123 18.26 -6.28 -0.55
N LYS A 124 18.19 -6.34 0.78
CA LYS A 124 19.23 -5.86 1.68
C LYS A 124 20.39 -6.86 1.87
N SER A 125 20.23 -8.12 1.45
CA SER A 125 21.13 -9.23 1.84
C SER A 125 21.59 -10.20 0.73
N ASN A 126 21.36 -9.89 -0.56
CA ASN A 126 21.85 -10.68 -1.71
C ASN A 126 21.41 -12.17 -1.73
N PHE A 127 20.16 -12.48 -1.40
CA PHE A 127 19.64 -13.84 -1.52
C PHE A 127 19.10 -14.14 -2.93
N ASN A 128 19.72 -15.08 -3.65
CA ASN A 128 19.42 -15.44 -5.05
C ASN A 128 18.57 -16.72 -5.21
N ALA A 129 17.82 -17.16 -4.20
CA ALA A 129 17.10 -18.44 -4.24
C ALA A 129 15.58 -18.27 -4.02
N TYR A 130 14.80 -18.89 -4.91
CA TYR A 130 13.35 -19.04 -4.78
C TYR A 130 13.00 -20.05 -3.68
N THR A 131 11.96 -19.80 -2.89
CA THR A 131 11.43 -20.80 -1.94
C THR A 131 9.91 -20.86 -1.97
N GLU A 132 9.36 -22.06 -1.79
CA GLU A 132 7.92 -22.33 -1.95
C GLU A 132 7.07 -21.97 -0.72
N HIS A 133 7.67 -21.71 0.44
CA HIS A 133 6.92 -21.47 1.69
C HIS A 133 7.65 -20.53 2.66
N ARG A 134 6.89 -19.69 3.39
CA ARG A 134 7.42 -18.65 4.30
C ARG A 134 8.45 -19.16 5.32
N PHE A 135 8.22 -20.34 5.89
CA PHE A 135 9.13 -20.97 6.86
C PHE A 135 10.51 -21.29 6.29
N HIS A 136 10.66 -21.44 4.98
CA HIS A 136 11.95 -21.77 4.37
C HIS A 136 12.88 -20.57 4.27
N TYR A 137 12.35 -19.35 4.29
CA TYR A 137 13.17 -18.14 4.25
C TYR A 137 13.94 -17.90 5.55
N LEU A 138 13.41 -18.30 6.70
CA LEU A 138 14.13 -18.24 7.97
C LEU A 138 15.40 -19.10 7.95
N ARG A 139 15.40 -20.20 7.19
CA ARG A 139 16.59 -21.05 7.04
C ARG A 139 17.73 -20.39 6.28
N LEU A 140 17.43 -19.36 5.47
CA LEU A 140 18.44 -18.59 4.76
C LEU A 140 19.09 -17.51 5.66
N LEU A 141 18.41 -17.10 6.74
CA LEU A 141 18.91 -16.08 7.68
C LEU A 141 19.87 -16.63 8.74
N PHE A 142 19.87 -17.95 8.98
CA PHE A 142 20.76 -18.61 9.93
C PHE A 142 21.78 -19.48 9.17
N TYR A 143 22.86 -18.86 8.72
CA TYR A 143 24.15 -19.51 8.48
C TYR A 143 25.10 -19.15 9.62
#